data_AF-A0A7W1R8Y4-F1
#
_entry.id   AF-A0A7W1R8Y4-F1
#
_cell.length_a   1.000
_cell.length_b   1.000
_cell.length_c   1.000
_cell.angle_alpha   90.00
_cell.angle_beta   90.00
_cell.angle_gamma   90.00
#
_symmetry.space_group_name_H-M   'P 1'
#
loop_
_entity.id
_entity.type
_entity.pdbx_description
1 polymer ?
#
loop_
_entity_poly.entity_id
_entity_poly.type
_entity_poly.pdbx_seq_one_letter_code
_entity_poly.pdbx_strand_id
1 'polypeptide(L)' 'MKLLDVVALTENLQSEGLRRGEVGTVVEKWSDGVFEIEFSDDTGKAYAFAAVPAEKLMKLYFRKDEAA' A
#
# COMPACT_ATOMS: atom_id res chain seq x y z
N MET A 1 6.99 6.93 5.13
CA MET A 1 6.75 5.47 5.20
C MET A 1 8.07 4.72 5.05
N LYS A 2 8.08 3.44 5.41
CA LYS A 2 9.23 2.54 5.27
C LYS A 2 8.86 1.22 4.60
N LEU A 3 9.87 0.46 4.20
CA LEU A 3 9.71 -0.90 3.69
C LEU A 3 8.85 -1.72 4.66
N LEU A 4 7.92 -2.50 4.12
CA LEU A 4 6.93 -3.30 4.84
C LEU A 4 5.88 -2.51 5.64
N ASP A 5 5.81 -1.18 5.50
CA ASP A 5 4.64 -0.46 5.99
C ASP A 5 3.41 -0.85 5.17
N VAL A 6 2.32 -1.18 5.86
CA VAL A 6 1.00 -1.37 5.24
C VAL A 6 0.36 -0.01 5.04
N VAL A 7 -0.21 0.21 3.86
CA VAL A 7 -0.78 1.48 3.41
C VAL A 7 -2.13 1.25 2.74
N ALA A 8 -2.94 2.30 2.66
CA ALA A 8 -4.12 2.34 1.82
C ALA A 8 -4.04 3.50 0.81
N LEU A 9 -4.59 3.30 -0.39
CA LEU A 9 -4.77 4.37 -1.36
C LEU A 9 -5.79 5.40 -0.87
N THR A 10 -5.50 6.69 -1.01
CA THR A 10 -6.43 7.77 -0.66
C THR A 10 -7.30 8.23 -1.84
N GLU A 11 -7.00 7.75 -3.05
CA GLU A 11 -7.75 8.00 -4.29
C GLU A 11 -7.66 6.80 -5.25
N ASN A 12 -8.41 6.85 -6.35
CA ASN A 12 -8.38 5.80 -7.37
C ASN A 12 -7.14 5.95 -8.24
N LEU A 13 -6.51 4.83 -8.61
CA LEU A 13 -5.46 4.77 -9.64
C LEU A 13 -6.01 4.01 -10.84
N GLN A 14 -6.64 4.76 -11.75
CA GLN A 14 -7.46 4.19 -12.83
C GLN A 14 -6.65 3.36 -13.84
N SER A 15 -5.40 3.74 -14.12
CA SER A 15 -4.51 3.01 -15.04
C SER A 15 -4.17 1.61 -14.54
N GLU A 16 -4.12 1.44 -13.22
CA GLU A 16 -3.78 0.20 -12.53
C GLU A 16 -5.04 -0.60 -12.14
N GLY A 17 -6.24 -0.04 -12.38
CA GLY A 17 -7.50 -0.63 -11.95
C GLY A 17 -7.73 -0.60 -10.44
N LEU A 18 -6.93 0.17 -9.71
CA LEU A 18 -6.94 0.22 -8.26
C LEU A 18 -7.90 1.28 -7.73
N ARG A 19 -8.53 0.99 -6.59
CA ARG A 19 -9.54 1.85 -5.97
C ARG A 19 -9.03 2.48 -4.69
N ARG A 20 -9.56 3.66 -4.37
CA ARG A 20 -9.39 4.28 -3.06
C ARG A 20 -9.75 3.27 -1.97
N GLY A 21 -8.88 3.14 -0.98
CA GLY A 21 -9.04 2.25 0.16
C GLY A 21 -8.42 0.87 -0.03
N GLU A 22 -7.97 0.49 -1.23
CA GLU A 22 -7.22 -0.75 -1.40
C GLU A 22 -5.93 -0.71 -0.59
N VAL A 23 -5.67 -1.84 0.07
CA VAL A 23 -4.57 -2.02 1.02
C VAL A 23 -3.40 -2.66 0.28
N GLY A 24 -2.22 -2.10 0.46
CA GLY A 24 -0.99 -2.62 -0.09
C GLY A 24 0.18 -2.50 0.88
N THR A 25 1.32 -3.03 0.48
CA THR A 25 2.56 -3.04 1.27
C THR A 25 3.67 -2.34 0.52
N VAL A 26 4.42 -1.46 1.19
CA VAL A 26 5.61 -0.84 0.61
C VAL A 26 6.68 -1.91 0.39
N VAL A 27 7.03 -2.18 -0.87
CA VAL A 27 8.08 -3.15 -1.27
C VAL A 27 9.35 -2.47 -1.78
N GLU A 28 9.29 -1.19 -2.14
CA GLU A 28 10.47 -0.40 -2.50
C GLU A 28 10.28 1.09 -2.21
N LYS A 29 11.39 1.80 -1.97
CA LYS A 29 11.42 3.27 -1.87
C LYS A 29 12.17 3.83 -3.06
N TRP A 30 11.49 4.67 -3.83
CA TRP A 30 12.10 5.42 -4.92
C TRP A 30 12.58 6.79 -4.41
N SER A 31 13.21 7.57 -5.29
CA SER A 31 13.50 8.98 -5.01
C SER A 31 12.20 9.79 -4.87
N ASP A 32 12.32 11.01 -4.32
CA ASP A 32 11.25 12.02 -4.36
C ASP A 32 9.94 11.64 -3.64
N GLY A 33 10.01 10.69 -2.70
CA GLY A 33 8.85 10.32 -1.87
C GLY A 33 7.83 9.44 -2.61
N VAL A 34 8.27 8.74 -3.66
CA VAL A 34 7.49 7.70 -4.34
C VAL A 34 7.84 6.33 -3.76
N PHE A 35 6.85 5.45 -3.66
CA PHE A 35 6.99 4.11 -3.08
C PHE A 35 6.39 3.08 -4.03
N GLU A 36 7.07 1.95 -4.23
CA GLU A 36 6.47 0.80 -4.90
C GLU A 36 5.58 0.09 -3.89
N ILE A 37 4.31 -0.08 -4.24
CA ILE A 37 3.32 -0.77 -3.41
C ILE A 37 2.92 -2.06 -4.09
N GLU A 38 3.06 -3.18 -3.38
CA GLU A 38 2.46 -4.46 -3.77
C GLU A 38 1.02 -4.53 -3.23
N PHE A 39 0.10 -4.89 -4.11
CA PHE A 39 -1.28 -5.22 -3.76
C PHE A 39 -1.51 -6.72 -3.97
N SER A 40 -1.95 -7.38 -2.91
CA SER A 40 -2.11 -8.84 -2.87
C SER A 40 -3.55 -9.19 -2.49
N ASP A 41 -4.04 -10.31 -3.04
CA ASP A 41 -5.35 -10.85 -2.71
C ASP A 41 -5.38 -11.49 -1.31
N ASP A 42 -6.52 -12.06 -0.93
CA ASP A 42 -6.71 -12.72 0.36
C ASP A 42 -5.91 -14.03 0.52
N THR A 43 -5.29 -14.53 -0.56
CA THR A 43 -4.36 -15.67 -0.54
C THR A 43 -2.90 -15.23 -0.41
N GLY A 44 -2.63 -13.91 -0.42
CA GLY A 44 -1.28 -13.35 -0.41
C GLY A 44 -0.61 -13.34 -1.78
N LYS A 45 -1.36 -13.52 -2.88
CA LYS A 45 -0.83 -13.44 -4.23
C LYS A 45 -0.91 -11.99 -4.74
N ALA A 46 0.23 -11.45 -5.13
CA ALA A 46 0.30 -10.14 -5.77
C ALA A 46 -0.49 -10.13 -7.08
N TYR A 47 -1.38 -9.14 -7.22
CA TYR A 47 -2.13 -8.88 -8.46
C TYR A 47 -1.77 -7.54 -9.09
N ALA A 48 -1.16 -6.61 -8.35
CA ALA A 48 -0.69 -5.34 -8.88
C ALA A 48 0.54 -4.82 -8.13
N PHE A 49 1.36 -4.07 -8.86
CA PHE A 49 2.43 -3.23 -8.33
C PHE A 49 2.23 -1.83 -8.87
N ALA A 50 2.37 -0.81 -8.02
CA ALA A 50 2.25 0.58 -8.44
C ALA A 50 3.26 1.48 -7.72
N ALA A 51 3.90 2.36 -8.48
CA ALA A 51 4.69 3.46 -7.96
C ALA A 51 3.75 4.60 -7.53
N VAL A 52 3.60 4.81 -6.22
CA VAL A 52 2.63 5.75 -5.66
C VAL A 52 3.32 6.84 -4.83
N PRO A 53 3.08 8.13 -5.12
CA PRO A 53 3.51 9.24 -4.28
C PRO A 53 2.97 9.15 -2.85
N ALA A 54 3.77 9.57 -1.87
CA ALA A 54 3.40 9.55 -0.45
C ALA A 54 2.06 10.22 -0.14
N GLU A 55 1.72 11.30 -0.85
CA GLU A 55 0.48 12.07 -0.65
C GLU A 55 -0.80 11.28 -0.99
N LYS A 56 -0.68 10.22 -1.78
CA LYS A 56 -1.79 9.33 -2.16
C LYS A 56 -1.89 8.10 -1.26
N LEU A 57 -1.07 8.04 -0.21
CA LEU A 57 -0.95 6.89 0.68
C LEU A 57 -1.27 7.28 2.12
N MET A 58 -2.09 6.46 2.77
CA MET A 58 -2.32 6.51 4.20
C MET A 58 -1.67 5.29 4.85
N LYS A 59 -0.66 5.50 5.69
CA LYS A 59 -0.09 4.41 6.49
C LYS A 59 -1.13 3.89 7.47
N LEU A 60 -1.31 2.56 7.48
CA LEU A 60 -2.20 1.88 8.40
C LEU A 60 -1.44 1.36 9.62
N TYR A 61 -2.11 1.39 10.75
CA TYR A 61 -1.64 0.78 11.99
C TYR A 61 -2.69 -0.20 12.45
N PHE A 62 -2.31 -1.46 12.56
CA PHE A 62 -3.15 -2.46 13.20
C PHE A 62 -3.08 -2.24 14.70
N ARG A 63 -4.21 -2.37 15.37
CA ARG A 63 -4.20 -2.51 16.83
C ARG A 63 -3.30 -3.70 17.13
N LYS A 64 -2.36 -3.56 18.05
CA LYS A 64 -1.75 -4.73 18.66
C LYS A 64 -2.89 -5.49 19.31
N ASP A 65 -3.23 -6.66 18.79
CA ASP A 65 -3.99 -7.61 19.58
C ASP A 65 -3.07 -7.98 20.75
N GLU A 66 -3.30 -7.37 21.91
CA GLU A 66 -2.96 -8.04 23.16
C GLU A 66 -3.87 -9.26 23.19
N ALA A 67 -3.33 -10.41 22.80
CA ALA A 67 -3.98 -11.68 23.05
C ALA A 67 -4.31 -11.74 24.55
N ALA A 68 -5.60 -11.83 24.87
CA ALA A 68 -6.09 -12.18 26.18
C ALA A 68 -5.94 -13.69 26.42
#